data_AF-A0A7X8N9Z0-F1
#
_entry.id   AF-A0A7X8N9Z0-F1
#
_cell.length_a   1.000
_cell.length_b   1.000
_cell.length_c   1.000
_cell.angle_alpha   90.00
_cell.angle_beta   90.00
_cell.angle_gamma   90.00
#
_symmetry.space_group_name_H-M   'P 1'
#
loop_
_entity.id
_entity.type
_entity.pdbx_description
1 polymer ?
#
loop_
_entity_poly.entity_id
_entity_poly.type
_entity_poly.pdbx_seq_one_letter_code
_entity_poly.pdbx_strand_id
1 'polypeptide(L)' 'MKKLQQLTKEINDLTLKLEQEYPELYRYLDENPATIPAIDHPELTVNTFSDYLDSLKALLQTYIETHKSNNLEN' A
#
# COMPACT_ATOMS: atom_id res chain seq x y z
N MET A 1 21.81 -1.34 4.77
CA MET A 1 20.64 -0.49 4.46
C MET A 1 19.95 -0.88 3.14
N LYS A 2 19.67 -2.18 2.87
CA LYS A 2 18.99 -2.59 1.61
C LYS A 2 17.50 -2.83 1.78
N LYS A 3 17.08 -3.29 2.97
CA LYS A 3 15.71 -3.71 3.26
C LYS A 3 14.71 -2.55 3.26
N LEU A 4 15.08 -1.42 3.86
CA LEU A 4 14.24 -0.21 3.84
C LEU A 4 14.02 0.28 2.41
N GLN A 5 15.08 0.36 1.59
CA GLN A 5 14.95 0.80 0.19
C GLN A 5 14.08 -0.15 -0.65
N GLN A 6 14.14 -1.45 -0.40
CA GLN A 6 13.25 -2.41 -1.05
C GLN A 6 11.79 -2.21 -0.62
N LEU A 7 11.53 -2.04 0.68
CA LEU A 7 10.18 -1.78 1.20
C LEU A 7 9.61 -0.48 0.63
N THR A 8 10.39 0.61 0.67
CA THR A 8 9.98 1.89 0.10
C THR A 8 9.69 1.76 -1.39
N LYS A 9 10.52 1.02 -2.13
CA LYS A 9 10.28 0.77 -3.56
C LYS A 9 9.00 -0.02 -3.78
N GLU A 10 8.77 -1.11 -3.03
CA GLU A 10 7.55 -1.90 -3.13
C GLU A 10 6.30 -1.09 -2.79
N ILE A 11 6.32 -0.28 -1.73
CA ILE A 11 5.21 0.60 -1.37
C ILE A 11 4.94 1.57 -2.52
N ASN A 12 5.99 2.21 -3.06
CA ASN A 12 5.82 3.18 -4.15
C ASN A 12 5.25 2.51 -5.39
N ASP A 13 5.74 1.32 -5.75
CA ASP A 13 5.26 0.54 -6.90
C ASP A 13 3.79 0.13 -6.72
N LEU A 14 3.40 -0.34 -5.53
CA LEU A 14 2.01 -0.70 -5.20
C LEU A 14 1.08 0.51 -5.26
N THR A 15 1.52 1.64 -4.70
CA THR A 15 0.78 2.91 -4.69
C THR A 15 0.61 3.47 -6.10
N LEU A 16 1.65 3.40 -6.94
CA LEU A 16 1.57 3.78 -8.35
C LEU A 16 0.62 2.87 -9.12
N LYS A 17 0.68 1.56 -8.86
CA LYS A 17 -0.22 0.58 -9.46
C LYS A 17 -1.67 0.83 -9.05
N LEU A 18 -1.91 1.16 -7.78
CA LEU A 18 -3.21 1.58 -7.28
C LEU A 18 -3.70 2.84 -7.98
N GLU A 19 -2.86 3.87 -8.17
CA GLU A 19 -3.25 5.08 -8.91
C GLU A 19 -3.68 4.77 -10.35
N GLN A 20 -2.94 3.89 -11.04
CA GLN A 20 -3.14 3.59 -12.45
C GLN A 20 -4.28 2.58 -12.71
N GLU A 21 -4.37 1.51 -11.89
CA GLU A 21 -5.34 0.43 -12.09
C GLU A 21 -6.57 0.52 -11.17
N TYR A 22 -6.44 1.17 -10.01
CA TYR A 22 -7.47 1.26 -8.98
C TYR A 22 -7.59 2.69 -8.40
N PRO A 23 -7.84 3.71 -9.25
CA PRO A 23 -7.87 5.11 -8.82
C PRO A 23 -8.90 5.37 -7.72
N GLU A 24 -9.93 4.53 -7.62
CA GLU A 24 -10.93 4.54 -6.54
C GLU A 24 -10.30 4.24 -5.18
N LEU A 25 -9.52 3.15 -5.07
CA LEU A 25 -8.76 2.81 -3.85
C LEU A 25 -7.70 3.88 -3.54
N TYR A 26 -7.01 4.37 -4.57
CA TYR A 26 -6.02 5.43 -4.42
C TYR A 26 -6.63 6.72 -3.85
N ARG A 27 -7.85 7.06 -4.23
CA ARG A 27 -8.58 8.21 -3.71
C ARG A 27 -8.87 8.12 -2.22
N TYR A 28 -9.11 6.91 -1.70
CA TYR A 28 -9.24 6.66 -0.26
C TYR A 28 -7.90 6.74 0.48
N LEU A 29 -6.77 6.54 -0.22
CA LEU A 29 -5.42 6.73 0.33
C LEU A 29 -5.01 8.21 0.38
N ASP A 30 -5.44 9.02 -0.60
CA ASP A 30 -5.10 10.44 -0.75
C ASP A 30 -5.70 11.33 0.36
N GLU A 31 -6.79 10.90 1.01
CA GLU A 31 -7.37 11.65 2.14
C GLU A 31 -6.45 11.69 3.39
N ASN A 32 -5.30 11.01 3.37
CA ASN A 32 -4.33 11.08 4.47
C ASN A 32 -2.91 11.44 4.02
N PRO A 33 -2.62 12.72 3.71
CA PRO A 33 -1.28 13.18 3.33
C PRO A 33 -0.26 13.21 4.48
N ALA A 34 -0.52 12.57 5.62
CA ALA A 34 0.30 12.72 6.82
C ALA A 34 0.51 11.37 7.51
N THR A 35 1.59 10.65 7.17
CA THR A 35 2.42 9.88 8.13
C THR A 35 3.52 9.10 7.40
N ILE A 36 4.39 9.77 6.65
CA ILE A 36 5.78 9.29 6.63
C ILE A 36 6.49 10.06 7.74
N PRO A 37 6.51 9.54 8.99
CA PRO A 37 7.30 10.17 10.04
C PRO A 37 8.74 10.20 9.55
N ALA A 38 9.24 11.41 9.36
CA ALA A 38 10.59 11.67 8.94
C ALA A 38 11.57 11.04 9.94
N ILE A 39 12.25 9.98 9.48
CA ILE A 39 13.70 9.77 9.59
C ILE A 39 14.35 9.93 10.99
N ASP A 40 13.64 9.67 12.09
CA ASP A 40 14.29 9.74 13.42
C ASP A 40 14.75 8.36 13.94
N HIS A 41 14.09 7.26 13.54
CA HIS A 41 14.40 5.90 14.04
C HIS A 41 14.37 4.82 12.93
N PRO A 42 15.49 4.55 12.22
CA PRO A 42 15.53 3.67 11.05
C PRO A 42 15.12 2.21 11.30
N GLU A 43 15.25 1.71 12.53
CA GLU A 43 14.82 0.34 12.90
C GLU A 43 13.31 0.23 13.09
N LEU A 44 12.68 1.26 13.67
CA LEU A 44 11.22 1.36 13.74
C LEU A 44 10.66 1.55 12.33
N THR A 45 11.32 2.33 11.49
CA THR A 45 10.88 2.61 10.11
C THR A 45 10.77 1.34 9.27
N VAL A 46 11.70 0.38 9.39
CA VAL A 46 11.63 -0.87 8.60
C VAL A 46 10.43 -1.73 8.98
N ASN A 47 10.17 -1.92 10.27
CA ASN A 47 9.02 -2.71 10.71
C ASN A 47 7.70 -1.99 10.37
N THR A 48 7.61 -0.69 10.62
CA THR A 48 6.43 0.11 10.27
C THR A 48 6.16 0.12 8.76
N PHE A 49 7.19 0.23 7.92
CA PHE A 49 7.03 0.16 6.46
C PHE A 49 6.63 -1.24 6.01
N SER A 50 7.16 -2.29 6.64
CA SER A 50 6.79 -3.66 6.31
C SER A 50 5.33 -3.94 6.67
N ASP A 51 4.88 -3.49 7.85
CA ASP A 51 3.51 -3.65 8.34
C ASP A 51 2.51 -2.83 7.50
N TYR A 52 2.91 -1.63 7.10
CA TYR A 52 2.16 -0.78 6.18
C TYR A 52 2.01 -1.43 4.79
N LEU A 53 3.10 -1.98 4.24
CA LEU A 53 3.07 -2.69 2.96
C LEU A 53 2.17 -3.92 3.02
N ASP A 54 2.20 -4.67 4.11
CA ASP A 54 1.34 -5.84 4.33
C ASP A 54 -0.13 -5.44 4.39
N SER A 55 -0.45 -4.39 5.14
CA SER A 55 -1.80 -3.81 5.22
C SER A 55 -2.30 -3.35 3.84
N LEU A 56 -1.46 -2.70 3.05
CA LEU A 56 -1.79 -2.26 1.68
C LEU A 56 -2.05 -3.45 0.75
N LYS A 57 -1.22 -4.50 0.83
CA LYS A 57 -1.40 -5.73 0.06
C LYS A 57 -2.69 -6.44 0.46
N ALA A 58 -2.98 -6.54 1.75
CA ALA A 58 -4.20 -7.16 2.26
C ALA A 58 -5.46 -6.40 1.83
N LEU A 59 -5.42 -5.06 1.85
CA LEU A 59 -6.51 -4.21 1.34
C LEU A 59 -6.73 -4.45 -0.16
N LEU A 60 -5.66 -4.39 -0.95
CA LEU A 60 -5.73 -4.61 -2.40
C LEU A 60 -6.23 -6.02 -2.72
N GLN A 61 -5.74 -7.03 -2.01
CA GLN A 61 -6.17 -8.41 -2.18
C GLN A 61 -7.67 -8.57 -1.86
N THR A 62 -8.11 -8.03 -0.72
CA THR A 62 -9.53 -8.05 -0.33
C THR A 62 -10.40 -7.34 -1.37
N TYR A 63 -9.94 -6.21 -1.91
CA TYR A 63 -10.63 -5.49 -2.97
C TYR A 63 -10.70 -6.33 -4.25
N ILE A 64 -9.60 -6.94 -4.69
CA ILE A 64 -9.56 -7.80 -5.88
C ILE A 64 -10.50 -8.99 -5.68
N GLU A 65 -10.47 -9.65 -4.52
CA GLU A 65 -11.35 -10.78 -4.20
C GLU A 65 -12.82 -10.36 -4.22
N THR A 66 -13.16 -9.24 -3.57
CA THR A 66 -14.52 -8.70 -3.55
C THR A 66 -14.98 -8.28 -4.94
N HIS A 67 -14.15 -7.56 -5.68
CA HIS A 67 -14.47 -7.06 -7.02
C HIS A 67 -14.55 -8.20 -8.06
N LYS A 68 -13.70 -9.23 -7.92
CA LYS A 68 -13.73 -10.44 -8.75
C LYS A 68 -14.95 -11.31 -8.41
N SER A 69 -15.34 -11.40 -7.14
CA SER A 69 -16.55 -12.12 -6.72
C SER A 69 -17.82 -11.46 -7.27
N ASN A 70 -17.88 -10.12 -7.33
CA ASN A 70 -19.01 -9.41 -7.93
C ASN A 70 -19.10 -9.56 -9.46
N ASN A 71 -18.05 -10.05 -10.14
CA ASN A 71 -18.08 -10.37 -11.57
C ASN A 71 -18.44 -11.84 -11.86
N LEU A 72 -18.72 -12.66 -10.84
CA LEU A 72 -19.13 -14.06 -10.98
C LEU A 72 -20.64 -14.30 -10.82
N GLU A 73 -21.42 -13.25 -10.58
CA GLU A 73 -22.89 -13.30 -10.55
C GLU A 73 -23.48 -12.48 -11.70
N ASN A 74 -23.20 -12.86 -12.96
CA ASN A 74 -24.04 -12.50 -14.12
C ASN A 74 -24.06 -13.64 -15.14
#